data_AF-A0A821PEY9-F1
#
_entry.id   AF-A0A821PEY9-F1
#
_cell.length_a   1.000
_cell.length_b   1.000
_cell.length_c   1.000
_cell.angle_alpha   90.00
_cell.angle_beta   90.00
_cell.angle_gamma   90.00
#
_symmetry.space_group_name_H-M   'P 1'
#
loop_
_entity.id
_entity.type
_entity.pdbx_description
1 polymer ?
#
loop_
_entity_poly.entity_id
_entity_poly.type
_entity_poly.pdbx_seq_one_letter_code
_entity_poly.pdbx_strand_id
1 'polypeptide(L)' 'LLLKSFHRLNLNYFEYNGQSLLHLCCLYNRLDLLKFLVEFGHCDISIMNRDGWLPVHIASYLGYMDIVLYLLECH' A
#
# COMPACT_ATOMS: atom_id res chain seq x y z
N LEU A 1 5.11 -14.41 17.18
CA LEU A 1 3.79 -15.00 16.83
C LEU A 1 2.99 -14.15 15.85
N LEU A 2 3.17 -12.82 15.80
CA LEU A 2 2.53 -11.94 14.79
C LEU A 2 3.14 -12.03 13.37
N LEU A 3 4.44 -12.32 13.23
CA LEU A 3 5.11 -12.34 11.91
C LEU A 3 4.75 -13.58 11.05
N LYS A 4 4.43 -14.73 11.67
CA LYS A 4 4.02 -15.94 10.92
C LYS A 4 2.59 -15.87 10.39
N SER A 5 1.74 -14.96 10.88
CA SER A 5 0.40 -14.76 10.30
C SER A 5 0.44 -13.97 8.99
N PHE A 6 1.55 -13.29 8.66
CA PHE A 6 1.70 -12.59 7.38
C PHE A 6 1.93 -13.53 6.20
N HIS A 7 2.48 -14.73 6.40
CA HIS A 7 2.64 -15.73 5.34
C HIS A 7 1.32 -16.35 4.85
N ARG A 8 0.19 -16.11 5.54
CA ARG A 8 -1.17 -16.57 5.16
C ARG A 8 -2.24 -15.48 5.15
N LEU A 9 -1.92 -14.25 5.52
CA LEU A 9 -2.82 -13.13 5.24
C LEU A 9 -2.76 -12.91 3.73
N ASN A 10 -3.79 -13.38 3.04
CA ASN A 10 -4.10 -12.87 1.71
C ASN A 10 -4.46 -11.38 1.90
N LEU A 11 -3.43 -10.52 1.99
CA LEU A 11 -3.50 -9.07 2.24
C LEU A 11 -4.23 -8.31 1.10
N ASN A 12 -4.77 -9.05 0.13
CA ASN A 12 -5.52 -8.57 -1.03
C ASN A 12 -7.03 -8.44 -0.77
N TYR A 13 -7.51 -8.65 0.47
CA TYR A 13 -8.95 -8.72 0.72
C TYR A 13 -9.38 -7.99 2.00
N PHE A 14 -9.12 -6.69 2.08
CA PHE A 14 -9.81 -5.83 3.03
C PHE A 14 -10.44 -4.63 2.30
N GLU A 15 -11.74 -4.44 2.57
CA GLU A 15 -12.69 -3.44 2.03
C GLU A 15 -13.27 -3.64 0.62
N TYR A 16 -14.47 -3.08 0.42
CA TYR A 16 -15.41 -3.28 -0.70
C TYR A 16 -14.82 -3.09 -2.12
N ASN A 17 -13.61 -2.56 -2.25
CA ASN A 17 -12.97 -2.25 -3.54
C ASN A 17 -11.64 -3.00 -3.78
N GLY A 18 -11.30 -4.02 -2.98
CA GLY A 18 -10.07 -4.80 -3.16
C GLY A 18 -8.80 -3.99 -2.92
N GLN A 19 -8.84 -3.10 -1.93
CA GLN A 19 -7.68 -2.30 -1.52
C GLN A 19 -6.65 -3.20 -0.83
N SER A 20 -5.38 -3.03 -1.19
CA SER A 20 -4.26 -3.64 -0.45
C SER A 20 -3.87 -2.77 0.75
N LEU A 21 -3.02 -3.30 1.63
CA LEU A 21 -2.49 -2.52 2.77
C LEU A 21 -1.75 -1.25 2.32
N LEU A 22 -1.06 -1.29 1.17
CA LEU A 22 -0.38 -0.12 0.61
C LEU A 22 -1.38 0.96 0.18
N HIS A 23 -2.51 0.57 -0.41
CA HIS A 23 -3.58 1.50 -0.75
C HIS A 23 -4.15 2.19 0.48
N LEU A 24 -4.40 1.42 1.56
CA LEU A 24 -4.89 1.99 2.82
C LEU A 24 -3.88 2.95 3.44
N CYS A 25 -2.58 2.64 3.36
CA CYS A 25 -1.55 3.58 3.81
C CYS A 25 -1.57 4.89 3.01
N CYS A 26 -1.78 4.82 1.70
CA CYS A 26 -1.93 6.00 0.84
C CYS A 26 -3.21 6.76 1.16
N LEU A 27 -4.34 6.08 1.34
CA LEU A 27 -5.64 6.68 1.64
C LEU A 27 -5.62 7.45 2.98
N TYR A 28 -4.98 6.87 4.00
CA TYR A 28 -4.92 7.44 5.36
C TYR A 28 -3.65 8.25 5.65
N ASN A 29 -2.86 8.59 4.62
CA ASN A 29 -1.60 9.33 4.75
C ASN A 29 -0.62 8.76 5.81
N ARG A 30 -0.36 7.45 5.74
CA ARG A 30 0.48 6.71 6.70
C ARG A 30 1.84 6.35 6.12
N LEU A 31 2.68 7.36 5.84
CA LEU A 31 4.01 7.17 5.25
C LEU A 31 4.89 6.19 6.02
N ASP A 32 4.94 6.29 7.36
CA ASP A 32 5.82 5.41 8.17
C ASP A 32 5.44 3.93 8.05
N LEU A 33 4.13 3.65 8.02
CA LEU A 33 3.63 2.29 7.85
C LEU A 33 3.86 1.80 6.43
N LEU A 34 3.68 2.68 5.43
CA LEU A 34 3.97 2.37 4.05
C LEU A 34 5.43 1.94 3.88
N LYS A 35 6.37 2.74 4.42
CA LYS A 35 7.81 2.43 4.43
C LYS A 35 8.10 1.07 5.03
N PHE A 36 7.55 0.82 6.23
CA PHE A 36 7.70 -0.46 6.90
C PHE A 36 7.23 -1.65 6.05
N LEU A 37 6.09 -1.51 5.36
CA LEU A 37 5.53 -2.58 4.53
C LEU A 37 6.31 -2.81 3.23
N VAL A 38 6.81 -1.74 2.61
CA VAL A 38 7.64 -1.81 1.40
C VAL A 38 9.01 -2.45 1.71
N GLU A 39 9.65 -2.02 2.81
CA GLU A 39 10.99 -2.49 3.17
C GLU A 39 11.00 -3.90 3.78
N PHE A 40 10.03 -4.23 4.62
CA PHE A 40 10.04 -5.49 5.40
C PHE A 40 8.88 -6.43 5.09
N GLY A 41 7.81 -5.92 4.48
CA GLY A 41 6.58 -6.67 4.25
C GLY A 41 6.52 -7.42 2.92
N HIS A 42 7.55 -7.31 2.07
CA HIS A 42 7.57 -7.89 0.71
C HIS A 42 6.30 -7.58 -0.10
N CYS A 43 5.77 -6.35 0.03
CA CYS A 43 4.57 -5.93 -0.66
C CYS A 43 4.89 -5.45 -2.07
N ASP A 44 4.07 -5.87 -3.04
CA ASP A 44 4.14 -5.38 -4.41
C ASP A 44 3.52 -3.97 -4.51
N ILE A 45 4.35 -2.96 -4.75
CA ILE A 45 3.89 -1.57 -4.92
C ILE A 45 3.09 -1.36 -6.20
N SER A 46 3.18 -2.29 -7.17
CA SER A 46 2.47 -2.26 -8.43
C SER A 46 1.05 -2.86 -8.35
N ILE A 47 0.63 -3.30 -7.16
CA ILE A 47 -0.68 -3.94 -6.95
C ILE A 47 -1.83 -3.00 -7.31
N MET A 48 -2.80 -3.50 -8.08
CA MET A 48 -4.01 -2.76 -8.41
C MET A 48 -5.18 -3.17 -7.52
N ASN A 49 -6.02 -2.20 -7.14
CA ASN A 49 -7.33 -2.46 -6.57
C ASN A 49 -8.37 -2.80 -7.66
N ARG A 50 -9.65 -3.02 -7.28
CA ARG A 50 -10.72 -3.39 -8.25
C ARG A 50 -11.03 -2.31 -9.28
N ASP A 51 -10.70 -1.05 -8.97
CA ASP A 51 -10.89 0.09 -9.88
C ASP A 51 -9.67 0.28 -10.80
N GLY A 52 -8.67 -0.61 -10.73
CA GLY A 52 -7.42 -0.52 -11.51
C GLY A 52 -6.45 0.54 -10.98
N TRP A 53 -6.65 1.03 -9.76
CA TRP A 53 -5.76 2.01 -9.17
C TRP A 53 -4.59 1.34 -8.46
N LEU A 54 -3.42 1.94 -8.59
CA LEU A 54 -2.23 1.63 -7.79
C LEU A 54 -2.24 2.45 -6.50
N PRO A 55 -1.46 2.06 -5.47
CA PRO A 55 -1.26 2.88 -4.27
C PRO A 55 -0.86 4.32 -4.60
N VAL A 56 0.04 4.51 -5.58
CA VAL A 56 0.49 5.85 -6.01
C VAL A 56 -0.63 6.69 -6.62
N HIS A 57 -1.63 6.08 -7.28
CA HIS A 57 -2.79 6.82 -7.81
C HIS A 57 -3.61 7.43 -6.68
N ILE A 58 -3.84 6.69 -5.58
CA ILE A 58 -4.56 7.20 -4.40
C ILE A 58 -3.78 8.37 -3.79
N ALA A 59 -2.48 8.20 -3.54
CA ALA A 59 -1.65 9.25 -2.94
C ALA A 59 -1.61 10.51 -3.83
N SER A 60 -1.51 10.33 -5.14
CA SER A 60 -1.50 11.44 -6.11
C SER A 60 -2.85 12.17 -6.15
N TYR A 61 -3.96 11.42 -6.16
CA TYR A 61 -5.31 11.99 -6.16
C TYR A 61 -5.59 12.83 -4.90
N LEU A 62 -5.07 12.40 -3.75
CA LEU A 62 -5.23 13.09 -2.47
C LEU A 62 -4.17 14.17 -2.20
N GLY A 63 -3.13 14.27 -3.04
CA GLY A 63 -2.07 15.28 -2.91
C GLY A 63 -1.01 14.98 -1.85
N TYR A 64 -0.84 13.72 -1.43
CA TYR A 64 0.16 13.31 -0.45
C TYR A 64 1.54 13.14 -1.11
N MET A 65 2.19 14.27 -1.39
CA MET A 65 3.44 14.35 -2.16
C MET A 65 4.60 13.54 -1.56
N ASP A 66 4.70 13.48 -0.24
CA ASP A 66 5.70 12.68 0.48
C ASP A 66 5.57 11.18 0.20
N ILE A 67 4.33 10.68 0.16
CA ILE A 67 4.03 9.29 -0.22
C ILE A 67 4.28 9.06 -1.71
N VAL A 68 3.88 10.00 -2.58
CA VAL A 68 4.10 9.90 -4.03
C VAL A 68 5.60 9.81 -4.34
N LEU A 69 6.40 10.71 -3.78
CA LEU A 69 7.86 10.71 -3.97
C LEU A 69 8.46 9.39 -3.49
N TYR A 70 8.09 8.93 -2.29
CA TYR A 70 8.58 7.65 -1.79
C TYR A 70 8.24 6.47 -2.71
N LEU A 71 7.00 6.37 -3.17
CA LEU A 71 6.58 5.27 -4.07
C LEU A 71 7.25 5.32 -5.44
N LEU A 72 7.58 6.52 -5.95
CA LEU A 72 8.31 6.68 -7.22
C LEU A 72 9.81 6.38 -7.08
N GLU A 73 10.40 6.68 -5.92
CA GLU A 73 11.80 6.36 -5.62
C GLU A 73 12.03 4.87 -5.36
N CYS A 74 11.02 4.16 -4.84
CA CYS A 74 11.08 2.73 -4.59
C CYS A 74 10.86 1.84 -5.82
N HIS A 75 10.53 2.41 -6.99
CA HIS A 75 10.17 1.65 -8.18
C HIS A 75 11.36 1.13 -8.99
#